data_AF-A0A7V6AP37-F1
#
_entry.id   AF-A0A7V6AP37-F1
#
_cell.length_a   1.000
_cell.length_b   1.000
_cell.length_c   1.000
_cell.angle_alpha   90.00
_cell.angle_beta   90.00
_cell.angle_gamma   90.00
#
_symmetry.space_group_name_H-M   'P 1'
#
loop_
_entity.id
_entity.type
_entity.pdbx_description
1 polymer ?
#
loop_
_entity_poly.entity_id
_entity_poly.type
_entity_poly.pdbx_seq_one_letter_code
_entity_poly.pdbx_strand_id
1 'polypeptide(L)'
;MNRFMKHVLALTLLSSLILANVAGSWKIHADAHFAQRTATLDGGLFVGTKGGLIHYNPIAESMDILTNLDGLGDLHITGLAVHGDKLYYSGANGAVGRLDGIRFRTNSDLVRSKIAANDLISAGNHLFVATSQGISKLNVLESHDPVEIAENYTKLGSFERNIPVTRISADDTLIWAATESGIAFGRLSGNLFIPDEWRNIETDRAVSAILADSGGTWFALERESGMPTIFWTDGEIIDTVADAFMDYRRISDLFYYDGVFHASGTDGLFFRRPTGNFGRISVDWHWAVHGGVDVEGELFVGMEIGFGVLRADTIRSISPNTPWGNGFADMAFGPHGDMWVISQNLGMMHRQDGNWDAYITFTIPLGDSLMNIVRGGIFSSYSITLDGDGALWIGTNGRGVFRRTADGDWKVYNNTNSVLQGISDAPSVVVCRAIAYDRYRDVIWVTNYAGTGALLVAAFDPRGDLDAPIVSYYSGASGIPNNNVHGIAVGERAVWLVLKDIGVVEISLGAHLDQTSDDLIYLYRDNLPSSAVNQIAIDSEGRAWLAANGE
;
A
#
# COMPACT_ATOMS: atom_id res chain seq x y z
N MET A 1 -39.41 -63.87 43.92
CA MET A 1 -40.59 -63.00 43.96
C MET A 1 -40.11 -61.59 44.31
N ASN A 2 -39.99 -60.68 43.30
CA ASN A 2 -39.81 -59.21 43.40
C ASN A 2 -38.65 -58.67 44.29
N ARG A 3 -37.90 -57.62 43.99
CA ARG A 3 -37.81 -56.60 42.93
C ARG A 3 -36.52 -55.81 43.25
N PHE A 4 -35.83 -55.32 42.21
CA PHE A 4 -35.03 -54.09 42.14
C PHE A 4 -33.96 -53.81 43.22
N MET A 5 -32.71 -53.63 42.77
CA MET A 5 -32.17 -52.27 42.54
C MET A 5 -30.86 -52.33 41.74
N LYS A 6 -30.88 -51.73 40.54
CA LYS A 6 -29.71 -51.49 39.69
C LYS A 6 -28.94 -50.30 40.26
N HIS A 7 -27.63 -50.44 40.45
CA HIS A 7 -26.71 -49.31 40.47
C HIS A 7 -25.57 -49.61 39.49
N VAL A 8 -25.68 -49.01 38.31
CA VAL A 8 -24.60 -48.95 37.32
C VAL A 8 -23.71 -47.79 37.75
N LEU A 9 -22.46 -48.10 38.09
CA LEU A 9 -21.42 -47.12 38.34
C LEU A 9 -20.97 -46.58 36.96
N ALA A 10 -21.45 -45.40 36.57
CA ALA A 10 -20.96 -44.71 35.39
C ALA A 10 -19.66 -43.97 35.77
N LEU A 11 -18.52 -44.54 35.37
CA LEU A 11 -17.22 -43.90 35.49
C LEU A 11 -17.08 -42.87 34.35
N THR A 12 -17.42 -41.61 34.59
CA THR A 12 -17.14 -40.52 33.66
C THR A 12 -15.65 -40.18 33.72
N LEU A 13 -14.87 -40.68 32.76
CA LEU A 13 -13.57 -40.11 32.44
C LEU A 13 -13.80 -38.70 31.86
N LEU A 14 -13.64 -37.67 32.68
CA LEU A 14 -13.38 -36.33 32.17
C LEU A 14 -11.97 -36.34 31.56
N SER A 15 -11.88 -36.47 30.24
CA SER A 15 -10.68 -36.05 29.51
C SER A 15 -10.60 -34.53 29.63
N SER A 16 -9.73 -34.04 30.49
CA SER A 16 -9.29 -32.65 30.45
C SER A 16 -8.60 -32.43 29.11
N LEU A 17 -9.29 -31.81 28.16
CA LEU A 17 -8.66 -31.19 27.01
C LEU A 17 -7.70 -30.13 27.57
N ILE A 18 -6.42 -30.45 27.55
CA ILE A 18 -5.38 -29.45 27.59
C ILE A 18 -5.60 -28.64 26.31
N LEU A 19 -6.21 -27.46 26.44
CA LEU A 19 -6.08 -26.41 25.45
C LEU A 19 -4.59 -26.05 25.44
N ALA A 20 -3.83 -26.78 24.63
CA ALA A 20 -2.55 -26.28 24.20
C ALA A 20 -2.85 -24.92 23.57
N ASN A 21 -2.24 -23.87 24.10
CA ASN A 21 -2.17 -22.59 23.41
C ASN A 21 -1.68 -22.90 21.99
N VAL A 22 -2.61 -22.90 21.03
CA VAL A 22 -2.25 -22.86 19.62
C VAL A 22 -1.53 -21.53 19.52
N ALA A 23 -0.20 -21.57 19.35
CA ALA A 23 0.55 -20.38 18.98
C ALA A 23 -0.19 -19.76 17.79
N GLY A 24 -0.70 -18.54 17.95
CA GLY A 24 -1.49 -17.90 16.91
C GLY A 24 -0.70 -17.92 15.59
N SER A 25 -1.37 -18.26 14.49
CA SER A 25 -0.78 -18.12 13.17
C SER A 25 -0.75 -16.65 12.79
N TRP A 26 0.42 -16.11 12.48
CA TRP A 26 0.53 -14.77 11.90
C TRP A 26 0.08 -14.81 10.43
N LYS A 27 -0.64 -13.78 10.01
CA LYS A 27 -0.97 -13.53 8.60
C LYS A 27 -0.67 -12.08 8.28
N ILE A 28 -0.12 -11.84 7.08
CA ILE A 28 0.17 -10.50 6.59
C ILE A 28 -0.85 -10.12 5.52
N HIS A 29 -1.34 -8.89 5.65
CA HIS A 29 -2.20 -8.24 4.69
C HIS A 29 -1.47 -6.97 4.22
N ALA A 30 -0.77 -7.10 3.10
CA ALA A 30 0.00 -6.02 2.48
C ALA A 30 -0.56 -5.72 1.09
N ASP A 31 -0.34 -4.50 0.60
CA ASP A 31 -0.82 -4.08 -0.71
C ASP A 31 0.06 -4.67 -1.83
N ALA A 32 -0.42 -5.79 -2.37
CA ALA A 32 0.22 -6.46 -3.50
C ALA A 32 -0.25 -5.92 -4.87
N HIS A 33 -0.92 -4.77 -4.96
CA HIS A 33 -1.42 -4.26 -6.24
C HIS A 33 -0.34 -3.63 -7.10
N PHE A 34 0.58 -2.87 -6.51
CA PHE A 34 1.53 -2.07 -7.29
C PHE A 34 2.69 -2.92 -7.80
N ALA A 35 2.59 -3.44 -9.03
CA ALA A 35 3.65 -4.22 -9.64
C ALA A 35 4.90 -3.37 -9.92
N GLN A 36 6.06 -4.00 -9.81
CA GLN A 36 7.38 -3.40 -10.06
C GLN A 36 8.14 -4.17 -11.13
N ARG A 37 8.11 -5.50 -11.07
CA ARG A 37 8.82 -6.39 -11.99
C ARG A 37 8.03 -7.66 -12.21
N THR A 38 8.25 -8.28 -13.36
CA THR A 38 7.70 -9.57 -13.73
C THR A 38 8.80 -10.53 -14.14
N ALA A 39 8.66 -11.79 -13.78
CA ALA A 39 9.51 -12.88 -14.24
C ALA A 39 8.67 -14.14 -14.45
N THR A 40 9.17 -15.07 -15.23
CA THR A 40 8.55 -16.37 -15.47
C THR A 40 9.51 -17.49 -15.10
N LEU A 41 9.03 -18.53 -14.44
CA LEU A 41 9.78 -19.74 -14.13
C LEU A 41 8.81 -20.93 -14.13
N ASP A 42 9.18 -22.01 -14.83
CA ASP A 42 8.40 -23.26 -14.92
C ASP A 42 6.91 -23.06 -15.30
N GLY A 43 6.63 -22.10 -16.19
CA GLY A 43 5.27 -21.76 -16.64
C GLY A 43 4.45 -20.96 -15.62
N GLY A 44 5.03 -20.59 -14.48
CA GLY A 44 4.44 -19.71 -13.48
C GLY A 44 4.86 -18.25 -13.67
N LEU A 45 3.94 -17.32 -13.44
CA LEU A 45 4.20 -15.89 -13.41
C LEU A 45 4.58 -15.47 -11.98
N PHE A 46 5.67 -14.71 -11.86
CA PHE A 46 6.07 -14.03 -10.63
C PHE A 46 5.98 -12.53 -10.85
N VAL A 47 5.26 -11.83 -9.97
CA VAL A 47 5.11 -10.37 -9.99
C VAL A 47 5.64 -9.80 -8.68
N GLY A 48 6.76 -9.08 -8.74
CA GLY A 48 7.28 -8.31 -7.62
C GLY A 48 6.44 -7.05 -7.43
N THR A 49 6.03 -6.77 -6.20
CA THR A 49 5.14 -5.63 -5.88
C THR A 49 5.69 -4.80 -4.74
N LYS A 50 5.00 -3.73 -4.35
CA LYS A 50 5.33 -2.97 -3.12
C LYS A 50 4.96 -3.67 -1.81
N GLY A 51 4.13 -4.70 -1.85
CA GLY A 51 3.60 -5.42 -0.68
C GLY A 51 3.96 -6.91 -0.62
N GLY A 52 4.94 -7.34 -1.40
CA GLY A 52 5.40 -8.73 -1.48
C GLY A 52 5.52 -9.20 -2.93
N LEU A 53 5.44 -10.50 -3.12
CA LEU A 53 5.54 -11.13 -4.43
C LEU A 53 4.28 -11.94 -4.72
N ILE A 54 3.70 -11.76 -5.90
CA ILE A 54 2.60 -12.60 -6.38
C ILE A 54 3.20 -13.77 -7.17
N HIS A 55 2.81 -14.99 -6.85
CA HIS A 55 3.01 -16.16 -7.70
C HIS A 55 1.67 -16.59 -8.29
N TYR A 56 1.55 -16.57 -9.61
CA TYR A 56 0.35 -16.93 -10.33
C TYR A 56 0.62 -18.12 -11.25
N ASN A 57 -0.21 -19.15 -11.14
CA ASN A 57 -0.21 -20.29 -12.04
C ASN A 57 -1.34 -20.13 -13.06
N PRO A 58 -1.03 -19.86 -14.35
CA PRO A 58 -2.05 -19.65 -15.36
C PRO A 58 -2.91 -20.88 -15.67
N ILE A 59 -2.38 -22.09 -15.45
CA ILE A 59 -3.09 -23.35 -15.73
C ILE A 59 -4.11 -23.66 -14.63
N ALA A 60 -3.68 -23.51 -13.38
CA ALA A 60 -4.54 -23.75 -12.21
C ALA A 60 -5.42 -22.54 -11.87
N GLU A 61 -5.18 -21.39 -12.49
CA GLU A 61 -5.75 -20.08 -12.17
C GLU A 61 -5.63 -19.74 -10.66
N SER A 62 -4.54 -20.19 -10.04
CA SER A 62 -4.29 -20.01 -8.61
C SER A 62 -3.26 -18.91 -8.37
N MET A 63 -3.46 -18.15 -7.28
CA MET A 63 -2.60 -17.04 -6.90
C MET A 63 -2.19 -17.15 -5.43
N ASP A 64 -0.89 -17.01 -5.18
CA ASP A 64 -0.32 -16.91 -3.84
C ASP A 64 0.37 -15.55 -3.65
N ILE A 65 0.22 -14.98 -2.45
CA ILE A 65 0.92 -13.75 -2.05
C ILE A 65 2.02 -14.13 -1.06
N LEU A 66 3.26 -14.01 -1.50
CA LEU A 66 4.45 -14.34 -0.74
C LEU A 66 4.97 -13.10 -0.02
N THR A 67 5.26 -13.25 1.27
CA THR A 67 5.58 -12.16 2.20
C THR A 67 6.85 -12.48 3.01
N ASN A 68 7.15 -11.70 4.06
CA ASN A 68 8.26 -12.01 4.96
C ASN A 68 8.05 -13.32 5.76
N LEU A 69 6.80 -13.80 5.91
CA LEU A 69 6.50 -15.10 6.52
C LEU A 69 7.00 -16.26 5.65
N ASP A 70 7.11 -16.01 4.34
CA ASP A 70 7.63 -16.94 3.35
C ASP A 70 9.15 -16.78 3.15
N GLY A 71 9.79 -15.89 3.91
CA GLY A 71 11.24 -15.69 3.94
C GLY A 71 11.73 -14.47 3.17
N LEU A 72 10.85 -13.64 2.61
CA LEU A 72 11.28 -12.38 1.97
C LEU A 72 11.88 -11.42 3.01
N GLY A 73 13.10 -10.93 2.76
CA GLY A 73 13.72 -9.88 3.57
C GLY A 73 13.20 -8.45 3.32
N ASP A 74 12.32 -8.26 2.33
CA ASP A 74 11.59 -7.01 2.09
C ASP A 74 10.27 -7.30 1.37
N LEU A 75 9.26 -6.46 1.60
CA LEU A 75 7.99 -6.52 0.87
C LEU A 75 8.04 -5.67 -0.40
N HIS A 76 8.87 -4.63 -0.46
CA HIS A 76 9.00 -3.83 -1.66
C HIS A 76 10.01 -4.47 -2.62
N ILE A 77 9.51 -5.29 -3.54
CA ILE A 77 10.32 -6.00 -4.53
C ILE A 77 10.70 -5.04 -5.66
N THR A 78 12.00 -4.89 -5.94
CA THR A 78 12.53 -3.97 -6.95
C THR A 78 13.11 -4.68 -8.17
N GLY A 79 13.51 -5.94 -8.02
CA GLY A 79 14.11 -6.75 -9.08
C GLY A 79 13.65 -8.21 -9.02
N LEU A 80 13.49 -8.84 -10.18
CA LEU A 80 13.27 -10.28 -10.33
C LEU A 80 14.15 -10.80 -11.46
N ALA A 81 14.86 -11.89 -11.21
CA ALA A 81 15.70 -12.52 -12.22
C ALA A 81 15.65 -14.04 -12.10
N VAL A 82 15.59 -14.74 -13.23
CA VAL A 82 15.82 -16.18 -13.27
C VAL A 82 17.28 -16.43 -13.62
N HIS A 83 17.93 -17.28 -12.83
CA HIS A 83 19.31 -17.70 -13.06
C HIS A 83 19.41 -19.21 -12.87
N GLY A 84 19.70 -19.93 -13.96
CA GLY A 84 19.54 -21.37 -14.01
C GLY A 84 18.07 -21.77 -13.89
N ASP A 85 17.77 -22.64 -12.94
CA ASP A 85 16.43 -23.16 -12.61
C ASP A 85 15.79 -22.47 -11.41
N LYS A 86 16.30 -21.30 -11.00
CA LYS A 86 15.87 -20.63 -9.76
C LYS A 86 15.49 -19.18 -9.99
N LEU A 87 14.49 -18.74 -9.23
CA LEU A 87 14.06 -17.35 -9.15
C LEU A 87 14.83 -16.63 -8.04
N TYR A 88 15.36 -15.46 -8.37
CA TYR A 88 15.97 -14.51 -7.46
C TYR A 88 15.17 -13.22 -7.42
N TYR A 89 15.24 -12.53 -6.29
CA TYR A 89 14.62 -11.23 -6.09
C TYR A 89 15.57 -10.25 -5.42
N SER A 90 15.34 -8.95 -5.64
CA SER A 90 15.88 -7.88 -4.80
C SER A 90 14.76 -7.04 -4.19
N GLY A 91 14.99 -6.56 -2.97
CA GLY A 91 14.10 -5.68 -2.22
C GLY A 91 14.66 -4.27 -2.09
N ALA A 92 13.80 -3.26 -2.00
CA ALA A 92 14.18 -1.85 -1.91
C ALA A 92 15.15 -1.55 -0.76
N ASN A 93 15.06 -2.29 0.35
CA ASN A 93 15.99 -2.16 1.48
C ASN A 93 17.38 -2.77 1.25
N GLY A 94 17.64 -3.39 0.10
CA GLY A 94 18.87 -4.09 -0.25
C GLY A 94 18.83 -5.61 -0.07
N ALA A 95 17.73 -6.19 0.40
CA ALA A 95 17.60 -7.63 0.52
C ALA A 95 17.78 -8.30 -0.86
N VAL A 96 18.60 -9.34 -0.96
CA VAL A 96 18.71 -10.15 -2.17
C VAL A 96 18.49 -11.60 -1.78
N GLY A 97 17.58 -12.29 -2.47
CA GLY A 97 17.26 -13.66 -2.10
C GLY A 97 16.85 -14.53 -3.26
N ARG A 98 16.59 -15.79 -2.94
CA ARG A 98 16.27 -16.86 -3.89
C ARG A 98 15.13 -17.72 -3.36
N LEU A 99 14.25 -18.16 -4.25
CA LEU A 99 13.21 -19.13 -3.92
C LEU A 99 13.82 -20.54 -3.88
N ASP A 100 13.79 -21.16 -2.69
CA ASP A 100 14.22 -22.54 -2.43
C ASP A 100 13.01 -23.40 -2.04
N GLY A 101 12.46 -24.12 -3.01
CA GLY A 101 11.22 -24.89 -2.83
C GLY A 101 10.04 -23.94 -2.66
N ILE A 102 9.57 -23.78 -1.41
CA ILE A 102 8.40 -22.94 -1.08
C ILE A 102 8.76 -21.71 -0.23
N ARG A 103 10.04 -21.46 0.04
CA ARG A 103 10.49 -20.34 0.88
C ARG A 103 11.64 -19.60 0.25
N PHE A 104 11.71 -18.31 0.53
CA PHE A 104 12.87 -17.50 0.20
C PHE A 104 13.97 -17.67 1.24
N ARG A 105 15.21 -17.68 0.74
CA ARG A 105 16.40 -17.42 1.54
C ARG A 105 16.97 -16.09 1.13
N THR A 106 17.42 -15.30 2.09
CA THR A 106 17.81 -13.91 1.86
C THR A 106 19.20 -13.63 2.40
N ASN A 107 20.06 -13.09 1.55
CA ASN A 107 21.26 -12.39 1.94
C ASN A 107 20.90 -10.94 2.33
N SER A 108 21.45 -10.47 3.45
CA SER A 108 21.16 -9.16 4.03
C SER A 108 22.39 -8.23 4.08
N ASP A 109 23.42 -8.49 3.28
CA ASP A 109 24.68 -7.72 3.38
C ASP A 109 24.53 -6.28 2.88
N LEU A 110 23.78 -6.06 1.80
CA LEU A 110 23.43 -4.71 1.36
C LEU A 110 22.50 -4.01 2.36
N VAL A 111 21.57 -4.75 2.99
CA VAL A 111 20.71 -4.22 4.07
C VAL A 111 21.55 -3.70 5.25
N ARG A 112 22.50 -4.52 5.72
CA ARG A 112 23.44 -4.13 6.80
C ARG A 112 24.30 -2.92 6.41
N SER A 113 24.64 -2.83 5.13
CA SER A 113 25.42 -1.72 4.57
C SER A 113 24.57 -0.49 4.24
N LYS A 114 23.24 -0.56 4.43
CA LYS A 114 22.27 0.50 4.08
C LYS A 114 22.35 0.91 2.60
N ILE A 115 22.55 -0.07 1.72
CA ILE A 115 22.57 0.11 0.28
C ILE A 115 21.24 -0.41 -0.27
N ALA A 116 20.42 0.49 -0.83
CA ALA A 116 19.15 0.13 -1.43
C ALA A 116 19.38 -0.56 -2.78
N ALA A 117 18.53 -1.53 -3.12
CA ALA A 117 18.53 -2.19 -4.43
C ALA A 117 17.37 -1.66 -5.28
N ASN A 118 17.67 -1.28 -6.53
CA ASN A 118 16.74 -0.67 -7.48
C ASN A 118 16.31 -1.63 -8.59
N ASP A 119 17.13 -2.64 -8.89
CA ASP A 119 16.90 -3.62 -9.96
C ASP A 119 17.81 -4.84 -9.78
N LEU A 120 17.49 -5.95 -10.45
CA LEU A 120 18.26 -7.20 -10.43
C LEU A 120 18.18 -7.88 -11.79
N ILE A 121 19.33 -8.26 -12.34
CA ILE A 121 19.39 -9.07 -13.57
C ILE A 121 20.35 -10.26 -13.40
N SER A 122 20.13 -11.27 -14.23
CA SER A 122 21.08 -12.35 -14.48
C SER A 122 21.89 -12.01 -15.73
N ALA A 123 23.22 -12.11 -15.65
CA ALA A 123 24.10 -11.91 -16.81
C ALA A 123 25.36 -12.77 -16.67
N GLY A 124 25.61 -13.61 -17.69
CA GLY A 124 26.65 -14.64 -17.62
C GLY A 124 26.44 -15.57 -16.42
N ASN A 125 27.50 -15.79 -15.64
CA ASN A 125 27.48 -16.66 -14.45
C ASN A 125 27.20 -15.91 -13.13
N HIS A 126 26.72 -14.66 -13.20
CA HIS A 126 26.54 -13.81 -12.04
C HIS A 126 25.15 -13.18 -12.04
N LEU A 127 24.80 -12.65 -10.87
CA LEU A 127 23.73 -11.67 -10.75
C LEU A 127 24.34 -10.29 -10.60
N PHE A 128 23.63 -9.28 -11.10
CA PHE A 128 23.98 -7.88 -10.91
C PHE A 128 22.81 -7.16 -10.28
N VAL A 129 23.09 -6.36 -9.26
CA VAL A 129 22.10 -5.54 -8.57
C VAL A 129 22.39 -4.07 -8.89
N ALA A 130 21.39 -3.37 -9.41
CA ALA A 130 21.44 -1.92 -9.50
C ALA A 130 21.18 -1.37 -8.10
N THR A 131 22.01 -0.45 -7.61
CA THR A 131 21.93 0.03 -6.23
C THR A 131 21.88 1.55 -6.14
N SER A 132 21.57 2.06 -4.95
CA SER A 132 21.70 3.47 -4.63
C SER A 132 23.13 4.01 -4.65
N GLN A 133 24.15 3.16 -4.87
CA GLN A 133 25.57 3.55 -4.84
C GLN A 133 26.39 2.93 -6.00
N GLY A 134 25.74 2.62 -7.13
CA GLY A 134 26.38 1.97 -8.27
C GLY A 134 25.82 0.57 -8.51
N ILE A 135 26.68 -0.40 -8.82
CA ILE A 135 26.28 -1.78 -9.14
C ILE A 135 26.99 -2.77 -8.21
N SER A 136 26.27 -3.75 -7.67
CA SER A 136 26.87 -4.89 -6.96
C SER A 136 26.81 -6.13 -7.83
N LYS A 137 27.96 -6.74 -8.11
CA LYS A 137 28.07 -8.05 -8.77
C LYS A 137 28.07 -9.14 -7.70
N LEU A 138 27.25 -10.16 -7.90
CA LEU A 138 27.04 -11.23 -6.96
C LEU A 138 27.42 -12.58 -7.56
N ASN A 139 28.14 -13.38 -6.77
CA ASN A 139 28.29 -14.81 -7.04
C ASN A 139 27.04 -15.53 -6.59
N VAL A 140 26.54 -16.43 -7.44
CA VAL A 140 25.45 -17.33 -7.10
C VAL A 140 26.00 -18.53 -6.34
N LEU A 141 25.36 -18.87 -5.22
CA LEU A 141 25.80 -19.96 -4.36
C LEU A 141 24.74 -21.07 -4.29
N GLU A 142 25.17 -22.32 -4.34
CA GLU A 142 24.32 -23.49 -4.06
C GLU A 142 24.10 -23.72 -2.56
N SER A 143 24.70 -22.88 -1.71
CA SER A 143 24.71 -23.02 -0.26
C SER A 143 23.42 -22.55 0.42
N HIS A 144 23.45 -22.43 1.76
CA HIS A 144 22.35 -21.83 2.51
C HIS A 144 22.16 -20.35 2.17
N ASP A 145 23.27 -19.60 2.09
CA ASP A 145 23.23 -18.24 1.57
C ASP A 145 23.11 -18.30 0.05
N PRO A 146 22.16 -17.56 -0.55
CA PRO A 146 21.86 -17.68 -1.98
C PRO A 146 22.90 -16.96 -2.86
N VAL A 147 23.56 -15.93 -2.30
CA VAL A 147 24.49 -15.07 -3.02
C VAL A 147 25.59 -14.55 -2.09
N GLU A 148 26.72 -14.20 -2.67
CA GLU A 148 27.81 -13.44 -2.04
C GLU A 148 28.16 -12.21 -2.90
N ILE A 149 28.40 -11.07 -2.27
CA ILE A 149 28.86 -9.87 -2.98
C ILE A 149 30.32 -10.08 -3.42
N ALA A 150 30.53 -10.23 -4.73
CA ALA A 150 31.86 -10.41 -5.31
C ALA A 150 32.57 -9.06 -5.47
N GLU A 151 31.89 -8.08 -6.07
CA GLU A 151 32.45 -6.79 -6.43
C GLU A 151 31.39 -5.69 -6.29
N ASN A 152 31.82 -4.46 -5.96
CA ASN A 152 30.98 -3.26 -5.96
C ASN A 152 31.58 -2.20 -6.89
N TYR A 153 30.85 -1.85 -7.94
CA TYR A 153 31.22 -0.84 -8.93
C TYR A 153 30.66 0.51 -8.51
N THR A 154 31.47 1.26 -7.76
CA THR A 154 31.08 2.57 -7.18
C THR A 154 31.47 3.76 -8.06
N LYS A 155 32.20 3.57 -9.15
CA LYS A 155 32.60 4.63 -10.08
C LYS A 155 32.51 4.08 -11.50
N LEU A 156 31.56 4.60 -12.27
CA LEU A 156 31.24 4.13 -13.62
C LEU A 156 31.76 5.15 -14.64
N GLY A 157 33.02 5.02 -15.04
CA GLY A 157 33.67 5.91 -15.99
C GLY A 157 33.80 7.33 -15.45
N SER A 158 33.31 8.32 -16.18
CA SER A 158 33.37 9.74 -15.80
C SER A 158 32.34 10.14 -14.74
N PHE A 159 31.18 9.47 -14.67
CA PHE A 159 30.06 9.80 -13.77
C PHE A 159 30.47 9.85 -12.30
N GLU A 160 29.77 10.65 -11.49
CA GLU A 160 30.08 10.82 -10.07
C GLU A 160 30.20 9.49 -9.31
N ARG A 161 31.06 9.48 -8.28
CA ARG A 161 31.22 8.28 -7.43
C ARG A 161 29.93 8.05 -6.66
N ASN A 162 29.51 6.79 -6.55
CA ASN A 162 28.28 6.34 -5.92
C ASN A 162 27.02 6.90 -6.60
N ILE A 163 27.09 7.25 -7.90
CA ILE A 163 25.90 7.61 -8.66
C ILE A 163 24.87 6.46 -8.57
N PRO A 164 23.61 6.74 -8.20
CA PRO A 164 22.57 5.72 -8.16
C PRO A 164 22.33 5.13 -9.55
N VAL A 165 22.25 3.80 -9.61
CA VAL A 165 21.83 3.08 -10.81
C VAL A 165 20.39 2.63 -10.62
N THR A 166 19.48 3.10 -11.46
CA THR A 166 18.02 2.92 -11.31
C THR A 166 17.49 1.71 -12.07
N ARG A 167 18.17 1.32 -13.14
CA ARG A 167 17.91 0.13 -13.97
C ARG A 167 19.22 -0.42 -14.52
N ILE A 168 19.26 -1.72 -14.75
CA ILE A 168 20.36 -2.38 -15.45
C ILE A 168 19.80 -3.36 -16.48
N SER A 169 20.51 -3.50 -17.59
CA SER A 169 20.24 -4.54 -18.56
C SER A 169 21.56 -5.04 -19.13
N ALA A 170 21.59 -6.28 -19.59
CA ALA A 170 22.77 -6.84 -20.22
C ALA A 170 22.39 -7.76 -21.37
N ASP A 171 23.31 -7.88 -22.33
CA ASP A 171 23.36 -8.99 -23.27
C ASP A 171 24.54 -9.91 -22.90
N ASP A 172 24.94 -10.82 -23.78
CA ASP A 172 26.07 -11.74 -23.54
C ASP A 172 27.44 -11.04 -23.49
N THR A 173 27.51 -9.76 -23.85
CA THR A 173 28.76 -9.01 -24.09
C THR A 173 28.89 -7.76 -23.22
N LEU A 174 27.82 -6.98 -23.09
CA LEU A 174 27.79 -5.68 -22.46
C LEU A 174 26.76 -5.66 -21.34
N ILE A 175 27.12 -4.95 -20.27
CA ILE A 175 26.18 -4.50 -19.24
C ILE A 175 25.98 -3.00 -19.38
N TRP A 176 24.73 -2.58 -19.25
CA TRP A 176 24.27 -1.20 -19.37
C TRP A 176 23.58 -0.79 -18.07
N ALA A 177 23.85 0.43 -17.63
CA ALA A 177 23.39 1.00 -16.37
C ALA A 177 22.75 2.36 -16.61
N ALA A 178 21.48 2.47 -16.24
CA ALA A 178 20.71 3.71 -16.27
C ALA A 178 20.96 4.54 -15.01
N THR A 179 21.24 5.83 -15.18
CA THR A 179 21.48 6.78 -14.09
C THR A 179 20.76 8.10 -14.35
N GLU A 180 20.80 9.01 -13.38
CA GLU A 180 20.30 10.37 -13.57
C GLU A 180 21.13 11.22 -14.53
N SER A 181 22.41 10.87 -14.74
CA SER A 181 23.34 11.58 -15.64
C SER A 181 23.44 10.96 -17.04
N GLY A 182 22.75 9.84 -17.28
CA GLY A 182 22.80 9.10 -18.54
C GLY A 182 23.10 7.63 -18.37
N ILE A 183 23.76 7.04 -19.36
CA ILE A 183 24.01 5.61 -19.44
C ILE A 183 25.49 5.34 -19.22
N ALA A 184 25.82 4.37 -18.36
CA ALA A 184 27.15 3.79 -18.28
C ALA A 184 27.12 2.36 -18.81
N PHE A 185 28.15 1.94 -19.53
CA PHE A 185 28.23 0.56 -20.02
C PHE A 185 29.66 0.04 -20.11
N GLY A 186 29.80 -1.28 -19.99
CA GLY A 186 31.10 -1.94 -20.01
C GLY A 186 31.00 -3.39 -20.46
N ARG A 187 32.13 -3.99 -20.83
CA ARG A 187 32.19 -5.39 -21.28
C ARG A 187 32.16 -6.34 -20.09
N LEU A 188 31.25 -7.31 -20.10
CA LEU A 188 31.14 -8.36 -19.08
C LEU A 188 32.41 -9.21 -18.97
N SER A 189 33.14 -9.38 -20.07
CA SER A 189 34.43 -10.07 -20.09
C SER A 189 35.61 -9.22 -19.58
N GLY A 190 35.40 -7.91 -19.39
CA GLY A 190 36.41 -6.96 -18.94
C GLY A 190 36.49 -6.89 -17.40
N ASN A 191 37.42 -6.07 -16.90
CA ASN A 191 37.54 -5.83 -15.46
C ASN A 191 36.74 -4.59 -15.06
N LEU A 192 35.43 -4.77 -14.87
CA LEU A 192 34.49 -3.69 -14.53
C LEU A 192 34.75 -3.01 -13.17
N PHE A 193 35.69 -3.51 -12.36
CA PHE A 193 36.17 -2.80 -11.17
C PHE A 193 37.02 -1.56 -11.51
N ILE A 194 37.62 -1.52 -12.70
CA ILE A 194 38.40 -0.38 -13.19
C ILE A 194 37.43 0.65 -13.79
N PRO A 195 37.39 1.89 -13.28
CA PRO A 195 36.48 2.92 -13.80
C PRO A 195 36.63 3.19 -15.30
N ASP A 196 37.85 3.17 -15.82
CA ASP A 196 38.16 3.44 -17.24
C ASP A 196 37.68 2.33 -18.20
N GLU A 197 37.26 1.18 -17.69
CA GLU A 197 36.61 0.12 -18.50
C GLU A 197 35.13 0.42 -18.78
N TRP A 198 34.57 1.43 -18.11
CA TRP A 198 33.23 1.93 -18.37
C TRP A 198 33.26 3.08 -19.37
N ARG A 199 32.34 3.04 -20.31
CA ARG A 199 32.02 4.16 -21.20
C ARG A 199 30.73 4.82 -20.72
N ASN A 200 30.61 6.12 -20.96
CA ASN A 200 29.44 6.90 -20.59
C ASN A 200 28.84 7.58 -21.81
N ILE A 201 27.52 7.69 -21.80
CA ILE A 201 26.73 8.57 -22.66
C ILE A 201 25.97 9.50 -21.73
N GLU A 202 26.33 10.78 -21.77
CA GLU A 202 25.62 11.82 -21.00
C GLU A 202 24.28 12.16 -21.67
N THR A 203 23.26 12.32 -20.85
CA THR A 203 21.91 12.71 -21.29
C THR A 203 21.46 13.96 -20.55
N ASP A 204 20.50 14.68 -21.13
CA ASP A 204 19.94 15.91 -20.55
C ASP A 204 18.92 15.64 -19.42
N ARG A 205 18.47 14.40 -19.31
CA ARG A 205 17.46 13.91 -18.38
C ARG A 205 17.83 12.53 -17.85
N ALA A 206 17.27 12.15 -16.72
CA ALA A 206 17.46 10.83 -16.15
C ALA A 206 16.93 9.71 -17.07
N VAL A 207 17.64 8.58 -17.07
CA VAL A 207 17.24 7.38 -17.83
C VAL A 207 16.23 6.60 -17.00
N SER A 208 15.01 6.44 -17.52
CA SER A 208 13.89 5.83 -16.80
C SER A 208 13.69 4.34 -17.11
N ALA A 209 14.17 3.87 -18.26
CA ALA A 209 14.13 2.47 -18.67
C ALA A 209 15.31 2.16 -19.60
N ILE A 210 15.78 0.91 -19.58
CA ILE A 210 16.86 0.42 -20.44
C ILE A 210 16.64 -1.04 -20.80
N LEU A 211 16.93 -1.40 -22.05
CA LEU A 211 16.84 -2.77 -22.56
C LEU A 211 18.00 -3.02 -23.51
N ALA A 212 18.89 -3.92 -23.11
CA ALA A 212 19.97 -4.40 -23.96
C ALA A 212 19.39 -5.09 -25.21
N ASP A 213 19.98 -4.80 -26.35
CA ASP A 213 19.57 -5.35 -27.64
C ASP A 213 20.81 -5.76 -28.43
N SER A 214 20.66 -6.66 -29.40
CA SER A 214 21.79 -7.18 -30.17
C SER A 214 22.56 -6.05 -30.87
N GLY A 215 23.72 -5.67 -30.31
CA GLY A 215 24.58 -4.61 -30.83
C GLY A 215 24.38 -3.22 -30.21
N GLY A 216 23.57 -3.09 -29.15
CA GLY A 216 23.32 -1.81 -28.51
C GLY A 216 22.37 -1.87 -27.31
N THR A 217 21.70 -0.75 -27.03
CA THR A 217 20.64 -0.68 -26.03
C THR A 217 19.54 0.28 -26.47
N TRP A 218 18.30 -0.11 -26.21
CA TRP A 218 17.19 0.83 -26.13
C TRP A 218 17.21 1.51 -24.77
N PHE A 219 16.82 2.77 -24.72
CA PHE A 219 16.61 3.48 -23.47
C PHE A 219 15.50 4.51 -23.59
N ALA A 220 14.90 4.82 -22.44
CA ALA A 220 13.93 5.91 -22.31
C ALA A 220 14.46 6.98 -21.35
N LEU A 221 14.17 8.23 -21.66
CA LEU A 221 14.44 9.37 -20.78
C LEU A 221 13.16 9.82 -20.06
N GLU A 222 13.32 10.42 -18.88
CA GLU A 222 12.22 11.01 -18.16
C GLU A 222 11.43 12.02 -19.00
N ARG A 223 10.12 12.08 -18.76
CA ARG A 223 9.19 12.89 -19.55
C ARG A 223 9.52 14.38 -19.46
N GLU A 224 9.72 15.00 -20.62
CA GLU A 224 9.78 16.45 -20.79
C GLU A 224 8.92 16.90 -21.97
N SER A 225 8.23 18.04 -21.81
CA SER A 225 7.25 18.53 -22.78
C SER A 225 7.87 18.82 -24.14
N GLY A 226 7.37 18.15 -25.19
CA GLY A 226 7.84 18.33 -26.56
C GLY A 226 9.18 17.68 -26.88
N MET A 227 9.69 16.83 -25.98
CA MET A 227 10.97 16.13 -26.16
C MET A 227 10.74 14.64 -26.48
N PRO A 228 11.61 14.05 -27.32
CA PRO A 228 11.58 12.62 -27.58
C PRO A 228 11.85 11.84 -26.30
N THR A 229 11.22 10.66 -26.20
CA THR A 229 11.27 9.82 -25.00
C THR A 229 12.12 8.58 -25.19
N ILE A 230 12.09 7.93 -26.37
CA ILE A 230 12.75 6.64 -26.62
C ILE A 230 13.90 6.83 -27.62
N PHE A 231 15.01 6.18 -27.32
CA PHE A 231 16.26 6.26 -28.06
C PHE A 231 16.87 4.87 -28.18
N TRP A 232 17.77 4.72 -29.15
CA TRP A 232 18.64 3.57 -29.31
C TRP A 232 20.09 4.03 -29.44
N THR A 233 21.04 3.21 -29.00
CA THR A 233 22.46 3.47 -29.21
C THR A 233 23.25 2.18 -29.35
N ASP A 234 24.27 2.19 -30.21
CA ASP A 234 25.31 1.16 -30.30
C ASP A 234 26.49 1.42 -29.34
N GLY A 235 26.42 2.49 -28.54
CA GLY A 235 27.51 2.96 -27.68
C GLY A 235 28.39 4.05 -28.32
N GLU A 236 28.18 4.38 -29.59
CA GLU A 236 28.88 5.45 -30.33
C GLU A 236 27.91 6.51 -30.85
N ILE A 237 26.80 6.08 -31.43
CA ILE A 237 25.77 6.93 -32.02
C ILE A 237 24.48 6.78 -31.21
N ILE A 238 23.78 7.89 -30.97
CA ILE A 238 22.45 7.89 -30.37
C ILE A 238 21.44 8.19 -31.47
N ASP A 239 20.55 7.24 -31.72
CA ASP A 239 19.43 7.37 -32.64
C ASP A 239 18.14 7.67 -31.86
N THR A 240 17.52 8.80 -32.18
CA THR A 240 16.20 9.15 -31.65
C THR A 240 15.11 8.39 -32.39
N VAL A 241 14.16 7.81 -31.66
CA VAL A 241 12.99 7.21 -32.27
C VAL A 241 11.99 8.30 -32.65
N ALA A 242 11.98 8.69 -33.91
CA ALA A 242 11.11 9.73 -34.44
C ALA A 242 9.64 9.25 -34.52
N ASP A 243 8.90 9.42 -33.43
CA ASP A 243 7.45 9.22 -33.40
C ASP A 243 6.78 10.19 -32.41
N ALA A 244 6.14 11.23 -32.95
CA ALA A 244 5.45 12.24 -32.14
C ALA A 244 4.31 11.68 -31.26
N PHE A 245 3.81 10.46 -31.55
CA PHE A 245 2.86 9.78 -30.67
C PHE A 245 3.48 9.35 -29.34
N MET A 246 4.78 9.06 -29.36
CA MET A 246 5.58 8.63 -28.21
C MET A 246 6.33 9.77 -27.52
N ASP A 247 6.36 10.96 -28.10
CA ASP A 247 6.87 12.14 -27.43
C ASP A 247 6.08 12.39 -26.14
N TYR A 248 6.78 12.86 -25.11
CA TYR A 248 6.19 13.19 -23.81
C TYR A 248 5.53 12.02 -23.05
N ARG A 249 5.83 10.76 -23.39
CA ARG A 249 5.33 9.60 -22.64
C ARG A 249 6.19 9.32 -21.41
N ARG A 250 5.56 8.90 -20.31
CA ARG A 250 6.25 8.33 -19.14
C ARG A 250 6.43 6.84 -19.37
N ILE A 251 7.64 6.45 -19.75
CA ILE A 251 8.05 5.06 -19.96
C ILE A 251 8.89 4.62 -18.77
N SER A 252 8.51 3.50 -18.14
CA SER A 252 9.18 2.92 -16.98
C SER A 252 9.78 1.54 -17.24
N ASP A 253 9.45 0.92 -18.37
CA ASP A 253 10.03 -0.35 -18.79
C ASP A 253 9.98 -0.57 -20.32
N LEU A 254 10.91 -1.38 -20.83
CA LEU A 254 11.09 -1.73 -22.24
C LEU A 254 11.32 -3.23 -22.34
N PHE A 255 10.64 -3.92 -23.26
CA PHE A 255 10.77 -5.38 -23.39
C PHE A 255 10.42 -5.87 -24.79
N TYR A 256 10.81 -7.11 -25.09
CA TYR A 256 10.37 -7.82 -26.29
C TYR A 256 9.29 -8.84 -25.94
N TYR A 257 8.28 -8.94 -26.80
CA TYR A 257 7.27 -10.01 -26.77
C TYR A 257 6.96 -10.42 -28.21
N ASP A 258 7.01 -11.72 -28.50
CA ASP A 258 6.83 -12.28 -29.86
C ASP A 258 7.68 -11.55 -30.92
N GLY A 259 8.94 -11.23 -30.57
CA GLY A 259 9.87 -10.49 -31.44
C GLY A 259 9.52 -9.02 -31.68
N VAL A 260 8.47 -8.48 -31.05
CA VAL A 260 8.04 -7.09 -31.17
C VAL A 260 8.53 -6.27 -29.98
N PHE A 261 9.11 -5.11 -30.25
CA PHE A 261 9.55 -4.16 -29.23
C PHE A 261 8.35 -3.48 -28.57
N HIS A 262 8.34 -3.46 -27.25
CA HIS A 262 7.32 -2.82 -26.43
C HIS A 262 7.92 -1.79 -25.50
N ALA A 263 7.13 -0.75 -25.23
CA ALA A 263 7.41 0.25 -24.22
C ALA A 263 6.19 0.37 -23.30
N SER A 264 6.42 0.45 -21.99
CA SER A 264 5.35 0.54 -21.01
C SER A 264 5.63 1.60 -19.95
N GLY A 265 4.56 2.17 -19.40
CA GLY A 265 4.63 3.07 -18.26
C GLY A 265 3.28 3.64 -17.88
N THR A 266 3.27 4.80 -17.20
CA THR A 266 2.03 5.40 -16.69
C THR A 266 1.08 5.88 -17.78
N ASP A 267 1.59 6.09 -18.99
CA ASP A 267 0.78 6.55 -20.12
C ASP A 267 0.22 5.40 -20.98
N GLY A 268 0.60 4.14 -20.68
CA GLY A 268 0.05 2.94 -21.29
C GLY A 268 1.09 1.90 -21.70
N LEU A 269 0.62 0.91 -22.46
CA LEU A 269 1.41 -0.14 -23.10
C LEU A 269 1.43 0.08 -24.61
N PHE A 270 2.64 0.13 -25.18
CA PHE A 270 2.88 0.47 -26.57
C PHE A 270 3.69 -0.63 -27.25
N PHE A 271 3.49 -0.79 -28.55
CA PHE A 271 4.23 -1.75 -29.37
C PHE A 271 4.72 -1.06 -30.65
N ARG A 272 5.93 -1.42 -31.09
CA ARG A 272 6.53 -0.85 -32.30
C ARG A 272 6.15 -1.68 -33.52
N ARG A 273 5.53 -1.04 -34.51
CA ARG A 273 5.17 -1.70 -35.77
C ARG A 273 6.41 -1.89 -36.66
N PRO A 274 6.38 -2.83 -37.63
CA PRO A 274 7.44 -2.98 -38.62
C PRO A 274 7.73 -1.70 -39.42
N THR A 275 6.74 -0.82 -39.57
CA THR A 275 6.86 0.51 -40.20
C THR A 275 7.64 1.53 -39.36
N GLY A 276 8.00 1.19 -38.12
CA GLY A 276 8.80 2.02 -37.21
C GLY A 276 8.00 2.87 -36.21
N ASN A 277 6.72 3.12 -36.48
CA ASN A 277 5.82 3.87 -35.59
C ASN A 277 5.14 2.98 -34.53
N PHE A 278 4.65 3.60 -33.46
CA PHE A 278 4.06 2.92 -32.31
C PHE A 278 2.54 2.81 -32.38
N GLY A 279 2.04 1.67 -31.93
CA GLY A 279 0.65 1.46 -31.56
C GLY A 279 0.49 1.39 -30.04
N ARG A 280 -0.75 1.43 -29.58
CA ARG A 280 -1.11 1.23 -28.16
C ARG A 280 -1.94 -0.03 -28.03
N ILE A 281 -1.65 -0.82 -26.99
CA ILE A 281 -2.48 -1.94 -26.56
C ILE A 281 -3.50 -1.41 -25.56
N SER A 282 -4.76 -1.81 -25.71
CA SER A 282 -5.81 -1.47 -24.76
C SER A 282 -5.53 -2.16 -23.44
N VAL A 283 -5.70 -1.45 -22.33
CA VAL A 283 -5.61 -2.01 -20.98
C VAL A 283 -6.93 -1.72 -20.31
N ASP A 284 -7.54 -2.75 -19.73
CA ASP A 284 -8.76 -2.60 -18.92
C ASP A 284 -8.55 -1.41 -17.95
N TRP A 285 -9.53 -0.51 -17.86
CA TRP A 285 -9.53 0.74 -17.06
C TRP A 285 -8.28 1.63 -17.12
N HIS A 286 -7.42 1.44 -18.12
CA HIS A 286 -6.24 2.27 -18.42
C HIS A 286 -5.21 2.35 -17.28
N TRP A 287 -5.05 1.29 -16.47
CA TRP A 287 -3.98 1.25 -15.48
C TRP A 287 -2.60 1.38 -16.12
N ALA A 288 -1.67 1.98 -15.38
CA ALA A 288 -0.27 2.01 -15.76
C ALA A 288 0.29 0.59 -15.85
N VAL A 289 1.21 0.37 -16.79
CA VAL A 289 1.89 -0.89 -17.00
C VAL A 289 3.36 -0.72 -16.66
N HIS A 290 3.94 -1.65 -15.91
CA HIS A 290 5.29 -1.56 -15.33
C HIS A 290 6.24 -2.65 -15.80
N GLY A 291 5.87 -3.37 -16.85
CA GLY A 291 6.70 -4.38 -17.51
C GLY A 291 5.87 -5.52 -18.07
N GLY A 292 6.50 -6.35 -18.90
CA GLY A 292 5.87 -7.49 -19.53
C GLY A 292 6.79 -8.70 -19.58
N VAL A 293 6.18 -9.87 -19.57
CA VAL A 293 6.87 -11.16 -19.69
C VAL A 293 6.02 -12.13 -20.48
N ASP A 294 6.68 -12.94 -21.32
CA ASP A 294 6.04 -14.06 -22.00
C ASP A 294 5.91 -15.25 -21.04
N VAL A 295 4.71 -15.79 -20.90
CA VAL A 295 4.45 -17.02 -20.15
C VAL A 295 3.74 -17.98 -21.09
N GLU A 296 4.47 -19.00 -21.55
CA GLU A 296 3.94 -20.04 -22.45
C GLU A 296 3.29 -19.48 -23.74
N GLY A 297 3.84 -18.40 -24.29
CA GLY A 297 3.36 -17.75 -25.51
C GLY A 297 2.26 -16.72 -25.29
N GLU A 298 1.97 -16.35 -24.04
CA GLU A 298 1.04 -15.29 -23.68
C GLU A 298 1.74 -14.11 -23.00
N LEU A 299 1.42 -12.89 -23.43
CA LEU A 299 1.91 -11.68 -22.78
C LEU A 299 1.19 -11.44 -21.46
N PHE A 300 1.93 -11.59 -20.35
CA PHE A 300 1.54 -11.07 -19.05
C PHE A 300 2.24 -9.74 -18.78
N VAL A 301 1.55 -8.85 -18.07
CA VAL A 301 2.07 -7.53 -17.71
C VAL A 301 1.83 -7.21 -16.25
N GLY A 302 2.83 -6.63 -15.59
CA GLY A 302 2.66 -6.03 -14.26
C GLY A 302 1.98 -4.68 -14.38
N MET A 303 1.02 -4.36 -13.51
CA MET A 303 0.26 -3.11 -13.59
C MET A 303 0.30 -2.35 -12.26
N GLU A 304 -0.16 -1.10 -12.29
CA GLU A 304 -0.37 -0.32 -11.05
C GLU A 304 -1.39 -0.99 -10.12
N ILE A 305 -2.37 -1.69 -10.69
CA ILE A 305 -3.35 -2.50 -9.95
C ILE A 305 -3.30 -3.95 -10.43
N GLY A 306 -2.52 -4.77 -9.74
CA GLY A 306 -2.35 -6.19 -9.98
C GLY A 306 -1.47 -6.49 -11.19
N PHE A 307 -1.89 -7.47 -11.98
CA PHE A 307 -1.26 -7.83 -13.25
C PHE A 307 -2.34 -8.13 -14.27
N GLY A 308 -1.97 -8.30 -15.53
CA GLY A 308 -2.94 -8.61 -16.56
C GLY A 308 -2.34 -9.49 -17.65
N VAL A 309 -3.23 -10.00 -18.48
CA VAL A 309 -2.85 -10.88 -19.59
C VAL A 309 -3.51 -10.44 -20.88
N LEU A 310 -2.76 -10.48 -21.98
CA LEU A 310 -3.28 -10.14 -23.30
C LEU A 310 -4.32 -11.18 -23.74
N ARG A 311 -5.54 -10.71 -24.02
CA ARG A 311 -6.62 -11.52 -24.59
C ARG A 311 -7.20 -10.78 -25.78
N ALA A 312 -7.12 -11.40 -26.96
CA ALA A 312 -7.39 -10.78 -28.25
C ALA A 312 -6.49 -9.54 -28.49
N ASP A 313 -6.93 -8.35 -28.09
CA ASP A 313 -6.26 -7.07 -28.32
C ASP A 313 -6.20 -6.17 -27.06
N THR A 314 -6.58 -6.73 -25.91
CA THR A 314 -6.74 -6.00 -24.66
C THR A 314 -6.07 -6.76 -23.52
N ILE A 315 -5.32 -6.05 -22.68
CA ILE A 315 -4.84 -6.56 -21.40
C ILE A 315 -6.03 -6.65 -20.45
N ARG A 316 -6.34 -7.88 -20.01
CA ARG A 316 -7.37 -8.19 -19.02
C ARG A 316 -6.77 -8.22 -17.63
N SER A 317 -7.32 -7.39 -16.74
CA SER A 317 -6.78 -7.24 -15.39
C SER A 317 -7.16 -8.40 -14.48
N ILE A 318 -6.18 -8.82 -13.67
CA ILE A 318 -6.31 -9.80 -12.59
C ILE A 318 -5.77 -9.12 -11.33
N SER A 319 -6.64 -8.91 -10.34
CA SER A 319 -6.27 -8.23 -9.11
C SER A 319 -6.11 -9.22 -7.96
N PRO A 320 -5.07 -9.07 -7.12
CA PRO A 320 -4.91 -9.89 -5.92
C PRO A 320 -5.99 -9.56 -4.88
N ASN A 321 -6.39 -10.57 -4.11
CA ASN A 321 -7.30 -10.39 -2.97
C ASN A 321 -6.55 -9.87 -1.74
N THR A 322 -6.10 -8.63 -1.80
CA THR A 322 -5.33 -7.94 -0.76
C THR A 322 -5.93 -6.56 -0.46
N PRO A 323 -5.63 -5.94 0.69
CA PRO A 323 -6.01 -4.55 0.89
C PRO A 323 -5.28 -3.65 -0.11
N TRP A 324 -5.85 -2.50 -0.45
CA TRP A 324 -5.11 -1.47 -1.19
C TRP A 324 -4.57 -0.44 -0.19
N GLY A 325 -3.36 0.04 -0.43
CA GLY A 325 -2.63 0.91 0.47
C GLY A 325 -1.92 0.17 1.61
N ASN A 326 -0.79 0.73 2.04
CA ASN A 326 0.06 0.18 3.10
C ASN A 326 -0.01 0.97 4.42
N GLY A 327 -0.91 1.95 4.52
CA GLY A 327 -1.13 2.75 5.72
C GLY A 327 -2.61 2.72 6.12
N PHE A 328 -2.91 2.16 7.29
CA PHE A 328 -4.26 2.14 7.83
C PHE A 328 -4.41 3.19 8.93
N ALA A 329 -5.34 4.12 8.74
CA ALA A 329 -5.55 5.25 9.66
C ALA A 329 -6.44 4.89 10.85
N ASP A 330 -7.48 4.09 10.60
CA ASP A 330 -8.42 3.62 11.61
C ASP A 330 -9.11 2.33 11.14
N MET A 331 -9.73 1.59 12.06
CA MET A 331 -10.40 0.33 11.77
C MET A 331 -11.61 0.06 12.67
N ALA A 332 -12.62 -0.57 12.09
CA ALA A 332 -13.81 -1.03 12.80
C ALA A 332 -14.00 -2.53 12.57
N PHE A 333 -14.33 -3.27 13.63
CA PHE A 333 -14.51 -4.71 13.58
C PHE A 333 -15.99 -5.07 13.68
N GLY A 334 -16.46 -5.86 12.72
CA GLY A 334 -17.74 -6.53 12.76
C GLY A 334 -17.62 -7.97 13.29
N PRO A 335 -18.74 -8.72 13.31
CA PRO A 335 -18.73 -10.13 13.72
C PRO A 335 -17.94 -11.02 12.76
N HIS A 336 -17.51 -12.20 13.23
CA HIS A 336 -16.90 -13.25 12.40
C HIS A 336 -15.64 -12.85 11.58
N GLY A 337 -14.91 -11.81 12.00
CA GLY A 337 -13.70 -11.35 11.31
C GLY A 337 -13.97 -10.39 10.15
N ASP A 338 -15.21 -9.89 10.06
CA ASP A 338 -15.57 -8.71 9.29
C ASP A 338 -14.81 -7.49 9.80
N MET A 339 -14.22 -6.70 8.90
CA MET A 339 -13.43 -5.55 9.29
C MET A 339 -13.46 -4.46 8.23
N TRP A 340 -13.66 -3.22 8.64
CA TRP A 340 -13.44 -2.05 7.82
C TRP A 340 -12.13 -1.39 8.23
N VAL A 341 -11.34 -0.96 7.26
CA VAL A 341 -10.11 -0.19 7.50
C VAL A 341 -10.12 1.06 6.62
N ILE A 342 -9.68 2.18 7.17
CA ILE A 342 -9.40 3.37 6.37
C ILE A 342 -8.00 3.22 5.81
N SER A 343 -7.88 3.08 4.50
CA SER A 343 -6.59 3.19 3.81
C SER A 343 -6.27 4.66 3.59
N GLN A 344 -5.22 5.13 4.26
CA GLN A 344 -4.82 6.54 4.29
C GLN A 344 -4.69 7.10 2.86
N ASN A 345 -5.39 8.22 2.60
CA ASN A 345 -5.43 8.94 1.32
C ASN A 345 -6.03 8.19 0.12
N LEU A 346 -6.57 6.96 0.30
CA LEU A 346 -7.22 6.20 -0.78
C LEU A 346 -8.74 6.12 -0.57
N GLY A 347 -9.16 5.81 0.66
CA GLY A 347 -10.56 5.55 1.00
C GLY A 347 -10.65 4.48 2.07
N MET A 348 -11.53 3.50 1.90
CA MET A 348 -11.72 2.42 2.85
C MET A 348 -11.60 1.07 2.17
N MET A 349 -11.27 0.04 2.93
CA MET A 349 -11.33 -1.36 2.52
C MET A 349 -12.24 -2.11 3.48
N HIS A 350 -13.03 -3.02 2.96
CA HIS A 350 -13.86 -3.93 3.73
C HIS A 350 -13.31 -5.34 3.56
N ARG A 351 -13.13 -6.05 4.67
CA ARG A 351 -12.74 -7.46 4.67
C ARG A 351 -13.88 -8.29 5.20
N GLN A 352 -14.46 -9.14 4.37
CA GLN A 352 -15.54 -10.06 4.73
C GLN A 352 -15.29 -11.44 4.13
N ASP A 353 -15.49 -12.50 4.91
CA ASP A 353 -15.29 -13.89 4.49
C ASP A 353 -13.92 -14.18 3.84
N GLY A 354 -12.90 -13.43 4.25
CA GLY A 354 -11.54 -13.54 3.72
C GLY A 354 -11.25 -12.71 2.47
N ASN A 355 -12.25 -12.05 1.90
CA ASN A 355 -12.13 -11.20 0.71
C ASN A 355 -11.99 -9.72 1.08
N TRP A 356 -11.25 -8.98 0.26
CA TRP A 356 -11.05 -7.55 0.37
C TRP A 356 -11.81 -6.82 -0.74
N ASP A 357 -12.66 -5.88 -0.35
CA ASP A 357 -13.38 -4.99 -1.24
C ASP A 357 -12.92 -3.55 -1.00
N ALA A 358 -12.53 -2.87 -2.08
CA ALA A 358 -12.09 -1.48 -2.02
C ALA A 358 -13.28 -0.52 -2.18
N TYR A 359 -13.40 0.44 -1.27
CA TYR A 359 -14.31 1.58 -1.32
C TYR A 359 -13.48 2.86 -1.50
N ILE A 360 -13.06 3.06 -2.75
CA ILE A 360 -12.22 4.18 -3.17
C ILE A 360 -12.88 4.91 -4.35
N THR A 361 -12.34 6.07 -4.72
CA THR A 361 -12.86 6.90 -5.81
C THR A 361 -13.09 6.11 -7.12
N PHE A 362 -12.26 5.10 -7.41
CA PHE A 362 -12.32 4.33 -8.66
C PHE A 362 -13.35 3.19 -8.64
N THR A 363 -13.62 2.60 -7.47
CA THR A 363 -14.54 1.46 -7.34
C THR A 363 -15.96 1.88 -7.00
N ILE A 364 -16.13 3.05 -6.37
CA ILE A 364 -17.45 3.63 -6.15
C ILE A 364 -18.01 4.11 -7.50
N PRO A 365 -19.18 3.62 -7.92
CA PRO A 365 -19.73 3.93 -9.23
C PRO A 365 -20.10 5.41 -9.34
N LEU A 366 -20.06 5.93 -10.57
CA LEU A 366 -20.73 7.19 -10.88
C LEU A 366 -22.23 7.00 -10.66
N GLY A 367 -22.86 7.98 -10.01
CA GLY A 367 -24.27 7.89 -9.65
C GLY A 367 -24.92 9.25 -9.55
N ASP A 368 -25.97 9.32 -8.73
CA ASP A 368 -26.64 10.57 -8.41
C ASP A 368 -25.74 11.57 -7.68
N SER A 369 -26.28 12.74 -7.35
CA SER A 369 -25.53 13.80 -6.65
C SER A 369 -24.92 13.31 -5.34
N LEU A 370 -25.59 12.43 -4.60
CA LEU A 370 -25.09 11.89 -3.34
C LEU A 370 -23.90 10.96 -3.57
N MET A 371 -24.02 10.01 -4.51
CA MET A 371 -22.92 9.09 -4.82
C MET A 371 -21.69 9.82 -5.34
N ASN A 372 -21.88 10.90 -6.11
CA ASN A 372 -20.76 11.74 -6.55
C ASN A 372 -20.06 12.46 -5.38
N ILE A 373 -20.79 12.86 -4.34
CA ILE A 373 -20.21 13.44 -3.12
C ILE A 373 -19.41 12.38 -2.35
N VAL A 374 -20.00 11.18 -2.14
CA VAL A 374 -19.32 10.07 -1.46
C VAL A 374 -18.05 9.70 -2.23
N ARG A 375 -18.16 9.45 -3.54
CA ARG A 375 -17.03 9.14 -4.43
C ARG A 375 -15.94 10.22 -4.40
N GLY A 376 -16.32 11.49 -4.44
CA GLY A 376 -15.40 12.64 -4.40
C GLY A 376 -14.92 13.03 -3.00
N GLY A 377 -15.29 12.27 -1.96
CA GLY A 377 -14.94 12.54 -0.58
C GLY A 377 -14.35 11.35 0.17
N ILE A 378 -14.49 10.12 -0.32
CA ILE A 378 -14.11 8.92 0.43
C ILE A 378 -12.62 8.88 0.78
N PHE A 379 -11.75 9.45 -0.07
CA PHE A 379 -10.31 9.56 0.17
C PHE A 379 -9.96 10.41 1.40
N SER A 380 -10.90 11.23 1.89
CA SER A 380 -10.74 12.09 3.07
C SER A 380 -11.21 11.43 4.38
N SER A 381 -11.58 10.15 4.35
CA SER A 381 -11.93 9.37 5.55
C SER A 381 -10.79 9.40 6.57
N TYR A 382 -11.13 9.58 7.84
CA TYR A 382 -10.16 9.75 8.92
C TYR A 382 -10.43 8.88 10.16
N SER A 383 -11.70 8.70 10.52
CA SER A 383 -12.12 7.82 11.64
C SER A 383 -13.32 6.97 11.23
N ILE A 384 -13.44 5.77 11.79
CA ILE A 384 -14.46 4.79 11.39
C ILE A 384 -14.99 4.01 12.59
N THR A 385 -16.30 3.78 12.62
CA THR A 385 -16.91 2.91 13.63
C THR A 385 -18.18 2.24 13.07
N LEU A 386 -18.62 1.16 13.72
CA LEU A 386 -19.87 0.48 13.42
C LEU A 386 -20.84 0.72 14.58
N ASP A 387 -22.09 1.05 14.27
CA ASP A 387 -23.15 1.10 15.27
C ASP A 387 -23.76 -0.29 15.55
N GLY A 388 -24.71 -0.35 16.48
CA GLY A 388 -25.35 -1.60 16.90
C GLY A 388 -26.18 -2.30 15.82
N ASP A 389 -26.57 -1.56 14.76
CA ASP A 389 -27.30 -2.09 13.63
C ASP A 389 -26.35 -2.47 12.46
N GLY A 390 -25.04 -2.30 12.64
CA GLY A 390 -24.01 -2.57 11.64
C GLY A 390 -23.85 -1.47 10.59
N ALA A 391 -24.43 -0.29 10.79
CA ALA A 391 -24.17 0.84 9.92
C ALA A 391 -22.77 1.41 10.19
N LEU A 392 -22.08 1.74 9.10
CA LEU A 392 -20.76 2.33 9.11
C LEU A 392 -20.85 3.84 9.26
N TRP A 393 -20.09 4.37 10.21
CA TRP A 393 -19.99 5.79 10.49
C TRP A 393 -18.56 6.26 10.28
N ILE A 394 -18.39 7.30 9.45
CA ILE A 394 -17.08 7.71 8.94
C ILE A 394 -16.92 9.20 9.17
N GLY A 395 -15.97 9.57 10.03
CA GLY A 395 -15.52 10.95 10.15
C GLY A 395 -14.53 11.28 9.03
N THR A 396 -14.70 12.44 8.39
CA THR A 396 -13.83 12.89 7.29
C THR A 396 -13.06 14.15 7.63
N ASN A 397 -11.92 14.35 6.95
CA ASN A 397 -11.14 15.57 7.03
C ASN A 397 -11.63 16.61 5.99
N GLY A 398 -12.83 17.15 6.20
CA GLY A 398 -13.35 18.30 5.44
C GLY A 398 -14.63 18.06 4.65
N ARG A 399 -15.22 16.85 4.69
CA ARG A 399 -16.49 16.51 4.01
C ARG A 399 -17.63 16.20 4.99
N GLY A 400 -17.41 16.42 6.29
CA GLY A 400 -18.35 16.10 7.36
C GLY A 400 -18.33 14.63 7.77
N VAL A 401 -19.50 14.02 7.95
CA VAL A 401 -19.66 12.63 8.38
C VAL A 401 -20.40 11.85 7.30
N PHE A 402 -19.86 10.71 6.90
CA PHE A 402 -20.57 9.77 6.03
C PHE A 402 -21.15 8.64 6.88
N ARG A 403 -22.37 8.24 6.57
CA ARG A 403 -23.02 7.07 7.13
C ARG A 403 -23.37 6.13 5.99
N ARG A 404 -23.08 4.84 6.13
CA ARG A 404 -23.54 3.78 5.23
C ARG A 404 -24.32 2.75 6.04
N THR A 405 -25.60 2.53 5.73
CA THR A 405 -26.38 1.48 6.41
C THR A 405 -25.79 0.10 6.12
N ALA A 406 -26.17 -0.91 6.92
CA ALA A 406 -25.76 -2.29 6.68
C ALA A 406 -26.16 -2.75 5.27
N ASP A 407 -27.33 -2.35 4.79
CA ASP A 407 -27.84 -2.64 3.44
C ASP A 407 -27.15 -1.85 2.32
N GLY A 408 -26.35 -0.84 2.66
CA GLY A 408 -25.50 -0.10 1.73
C GLY A 408 -25.96 1.27 1.29
N ASP A 409 -27.05 1.77 1.88
CA ASP A 409 -27.52 3.13 1.62
C ASP A 409 -26.61 4.16 2.29
N TRP A 410 -26.25 5.20 1.53
CA TRP A 410 -25.39 6.26 2.02
C TRP A 410 -26.17 7.48 2.50
N LYS A 411 -25.57 8.20 3.45
CA LYS A 411 -25.96 9.55 3.84
C LYS A 411 -24.72 10.38 4.17
N VAL A 412 -24.78 11.67 3.88
CA VAL A 412 -23.69 12.62 4.13
C VAL A 412 -24.21 13.77 4.97
N TYR A 413 -23.56 14.02 6.09
CA TYR A 413 -23.87 15.10 7.03
C TYR A 413 -22.79 16.18 6.98
N ASN A 414 -23.20 17.44 6.82
CA ASN A 414 -22.34 18.61 6.74
C ASN A 414 -23.05 19.84 7.35
N ASN A 415 -22.50 21.04 7.13
CA ASN A 415 -23.02 22.28 7.70
C ASN A 415 -24.37 22.76 7.14
N THR A 416 -24.96 22.04 6.18
CA THR A 416 -26.25 22.40 5.59
C THR A 416 -27.40 21.50 6.09
N ASN A 417 -27.10 20.36 6.69
CA ASN A 417 -28.09 19.35 7.11
C ASN A 417 -27.76 18.69 8.46
N SER A 418 -26.92 19.33 9.26
CA SER A 418 -26.57 18.90 10.62
C SER A 418 -26.18 20.09 11.48
N VAL A 419 -25.97 19.86 12.78
CA VAL A 419 -25.42 20.88 13.70
C VAL A 419 -23.93 21.16 13.50
N LEU A 420 -23.24 20.33 12.71
CA LEU A 420 -21.81 20.46 12.46
C LEU A 420 -21.52 21.74 11.68
N GLN A 421 -20.41 22.41 11.99
CA GLN A 421 -19.99 23.64 11.33
C GLN A 421 -18.60 23.48 10.73
N GLY A 422 -18.34 24.19 9.62
CA GLY A 422 -17.01 24.24 9.05
C GLY A 422 -16.06 25.20 9.78
N ILE A 423 -14.81 25.18 9.35
CA ILE A 423 -13.76 26.08 9.86
C ILE A 423 -13.97 27.53 9.41
N SER A 424 -13.34 28.50 10.09
CA SER A 424 -13.53 29.94 9.85
C SER A 424 -13.31 30.37 8.41
N ASP A 425 -12.23 29.87 7.81
CA ASP A 425 -11.76 30.34 6.50
C ASP A 425 -12.47 29.61 5.35
N ALA A 426 -13.14 28.50 5.66
CA ALA A 426 -13.86 27.68 4.69
C ALA A 426 -15.07 27.00 5.37
N PRO A 427 -16.22 27.70 5.49
CA PRO A 427 -17.40 27.19 6.21
C PRO A 427 -17.98 25.88 5.67
N SER A 428 -17.72 25.53 4.41
CA SER A 428 -18.12 24.25 3.82
C SER A 428 -17.20 23.07 4.18
N VAL A 429 -16.03 23.34 4.77
CA VAL A 429 -15.05 22.34 5.19
C VAL A 429 -15.37 21.91 6.61
N VAL A 430 -16.20 20.87 6.73
CA VAL A 430 -16.59 20.27 8.02
C VAL A 430 -15.64 19.12 8.35
N VAL A 431 -14.96 19.20 9.48
CA VAL A 431 -13.93 18.24 9.88
C VAL A 431 -14.43 17.41 11.07
N CYS A 432 -14.46 16.09 10.91
CA CYS A 432 -14.74 15.11 11.97
C CYS A 432 -13.58 14.13 12.05
N ARG A 433 -12.72 14.28 13.07
CA ARG A 433 -11.51 13.45 13.24
C ARG A 433 -11.70 12.28 14.20
N ALA A 434 -12.78 12.28 14.95
CA ALA A 434 -13.06 11.26 15.94
C ALA A 434 -14.57 11.02 15.99
N ILE A 435 -14.95 9.75 15.92
CA ILE A 435 -16.32 9.26 16.00
C ILE A 435 -16.31 7.96 16.79
N ALA A 436 -17.28 7.73 17.66
CA ALA A 436 -17.37 6.48 18.41
C ALA A 436 -18.81 6.09 18.71
N TYR A 437 -19.10 4.81 18.51
CA TYR A 437 -20.35 4.21 18.95
C TYR A 437 -20.29 3.88 20.45
N ASP A 438 -21.24 4.41 21.20
CA ASP A 438 -21.47 4.09 22.60
C ASP A 438 -22.44 2.92 22.71
N ARG A 439 -21.90 1.71 22.80
CA ARG A 439 -22.71 0.49 22.99
C ARG A 439 -23.48 0.44 24.31
N TYR A 440 -23.11 1.24 25.32
CA TYR A 440 -23.80 1.22 26.63
C TYR A 440 -25.11 2.00 26.58
N ARG A 441 -25.19 3.00 25.69
CA ARG A 441 -26.33 3.91 25.56
C ARG A 441 -27.02 3.84 24.20
N ASP A 442 -26.44 3.08 23.26
CA ASP A 442 -26.87 2.99 21.86
C ASP A 442 -26.91 4.37 21.18
N VAL A 443 -25.82 5.12 21.27
CA VAL A 443 -25.66 6.45 20.64
C VAL A 443 -24.36 6.55 19.85
N ILE A 444 -24.33 7.44 18.86
CA ILE A 444 -23.11 7.79 18.13
C ILE A 444 -22.58 9.14 18.62
N TRP A 445 -21.34 9.18 19.08
CA TRP A 445 -20.63 10.39 19.45
C TRP A 445 -19.86 10.94 18.26
N VAL A 446 -20.14 12.18 17.86
CA VAL A 446 -19.55 12.85 16.69
C VAL A 446 -18.83 14.11 17.14
N THR A 447 -17.57 14.28 16.71
CA THR A 447 -16.78 15.48 17.00
C THR A 447 -16.87 16.52 15.88
N ASN A 448 -16.66 17.80 16.22
CA ASN A 448 -16.61 18.89 15.23
C ASN A 448 -15.28 19.67 15.35
N TYR A 449 -14.23 19.09 14.77
CA TYR A 449 -12.88 19.62 14.85
C TYR A 449 -12.78 21.03 14.24
N ALA A 450 -12.31 22.00 15.03
CA ALA A 450 -12.10 23.40 14.63
C ALA A 450 -13.33 24.10 14.00
N GLY A 451 -14.54 23.57 14.23
CA GLY A 451 -15.77 24.18 13.75
C GLY A 451 -16.04 25.53 14.40
N THR A 452 -16.50 26.51 13.62
CA THR A 452 -16.79 27.88 14.10
C THR A 452 -17.88 27.96 15.16
N GLY A 453 -18.76 26.98 15.24
CA GLY A 453 -19.83 26.90 16.24
C GLY A 453 -19.37 26.50 17.64
N ALA A 454 -18.06 26.33 17.87
CA ALA A 454 -17.45 25.87 19.12
C ALA A 454 -17.93 24.50 19.63
N LEU A 455 -18.80 23.80 18.87
CA LEU A 455 -19.23 22.44 19.15
C LEU A 455 -17.99 21.56 19.23
N LEU A 456 -17.86 20.84 20.35
CA LEU A 456 -16.76 19.94 20.63
C LEU A 456 -17.12 18.54 20.17
N VAL A 457 -18.17 18.00 20.78
CA VAL A 457 -18.71 16.66 20.56
C VAL A 457 -20.20 16.67 20.89
N ALA A 458 -20.98 15.87 20.17
CA ALA A 458 -22.39 15.63 20.47
C ALA A 458 -22.75 14.15 20.30
N ALA A 459 -23.76 13.69 21.05
CA ALA A 459 -24.33 12.35 20.92
C ALA A 459 -25.64 12.39 20.13
N PHE A 460 -25.84 11.39 19.28
CA PHE A 460 -27.03 11.26 18.43
C PHE A 460 -27.61 9.84 18.48
N ASP A 461 -28.90 9.71 18.21
CA ASP A 461 -29.51 8.42 17.89
C ASP A 461 -28.85 7.89 16.61
N PRO A 462 -28.23 6.68 16.60
CA PRO A 462 -27.59 6.12 15.42
C PRO A 462 -28.58 5.91 14.27
N ARG A 463 -29.89 5.88 14.54
CA ARG A 463 -30.95 5.71 13.54
C ARG A 463 -31.48 7.03 13.02
N GLY A 464 -31.17 8.14 13.70
CA GLY A 464 -31.62 9.49 13.38
C GLY A 464 -30.66 10.29 12.50
N ASP A 465 -30.91 11.60 12.49
CA ASP A 465 -30.09 12.59 11.79
C ASP A 465 -29.24 13.43 12.75
N LEU A 466 -28.21 14.08 12.20
CA LEU A 466 -27.25 14.88 12.97
C LEU A 466 -27.71 16.34 13.19
N ASP A 467 -29.00 16.65 13.02
CA ASP A 467 -29.58 17.99 13.21
C ASP A 467 -30.18 18.20 14.61
N ALA A 468 -30.46 17.12 15.35
CA ALA A 468 -31.01 17.15 16.71
C ALA A 468 -30.16 16.28 17.66
N PRO A 469 -29.08 16.83 18.25
CA PRO A 469 -28.27 16.09 19.22
C PRO A 469 -29.07 15.80 20.49
N ILE A 470 -28.83 14.62 21.08
CA ILE A 470 -29.32 14.26 22.41
C ILE A 470 -28.62 15.12 23.46
N VAL A 471 -27.31 15.29 23.30
CA VAL A 471 -26.47 16.15 24.14
C VAL A 471 -25.30 16.71 23.35
N SER A 472 -24.87 17.92 23.71
CA SER A 472 -23.77 18.64 23.06
C SER A 472 -22.88 19.31 24.09
N TYR A 473 -21.57 19.21 23.88
CA TYR A 473 -20.57 19.94 24.66
C TYR A 473 -19.87 20.95 23.76
N TYR A 474 -19.55 22.12 24.31
CA TYR A 474 -18.98 23.24 23.55
C TYR A 474 -17.70 23.74 24.23
N SER A 475 -16.70 24.07 23.41
CA SER A 475 -15.53 24.79 23.92
C SER A 475 -15.93 26.15 24.52
N GLY A 476 -15.23 26.57 25.57
CA GLY A 476 -15.59 27.73 26.39
C GLY A 476 -16.76 27.45 27.31
N ALA A 477 -17.95 27.19 26.78
CA ALA A 477 -19.18 27.03 27.58
C ALA A 477 -19.14 25.81 28.50
N SER A 478 -18.52 24.70 28.07
CA SER A 478 -18.31 23.51 28.89
C SER A 478 -16.98 23.54 29.67
N GLY A 479 -16.29 24.69 29.73
CA GLY A 479 -15.00 24.81 30.43
C GLY A 479 -13.81 24.16 29.69
N ILE A 480 -14.00 23.72 28.44
CA ILE A 480 -12.99 23.06 27.61
C ILE A 480 -12.36 24.09 26.67
N PRO A 481 -11.02 24.17 26.53
CA PRO A 481 -10.36 25.35 25.96
C PRO A 481 -10.50 25.51 24.44
N ASN A 482 -10.72 24.42 23.70
CA ASN A 482 -10.92 24.45 22.25
C ASN A 482 -11.71 23.22 21.80
N ASN A 483 -12.06 23.17 20.52
CA ASN A 483 -12.76 22.03 19.91
C ASN A 483 -11.89 21.20 18.95
N ASN A 484 -10.57 21.15 19.16
CA ASN A 484 -9.65 20.39 18.31
C ASN A 484 -9.53 18.93 18.79
N VAL A 485 -10.63 18.17 18.74
CA VAL A 485 -10.64 16.77 19.17
C VAL A 485 -10.17 15.85 18.06
N HIS A 486 -9.15 15.04 18.32
CA HIS A 486 -8.63 14.04 17.37
C HIS A 486 -8.68 12.60 17.88
N GLY A 487 -9.17 12.38 19.10
CA GLY A 487 -9.41 11.04 19.64
C GLY A 487 -10.62 11.03 20.57
N ILE A 488 -11.32 9.90 20.59
CA ILE A 488 -12.48 9.67 21.48
C ILE A 488 -12.46 8.22 21.95
N ALA A 489 -12.79 7.99 23.21
CA ALA A 489 -13.10 6.67 23.74
C ALA A 489 -14.31 6.74 24.66
N VAL A 490 -15.17 5.73 24.59
CA VAL A 490 -16.45 5.71 25.32
C VAL A 490 -16.47 4.56 26.32
N GLY A 491 -16.76 4.90 27.57
CA GLY A 491 -16.95 3.98 28.68
C GLY A 491 -18.38 4.02 29.21
N GLU A 492 -18.68 3.10 30.13
CA GLU A 492 -20.03 2.99 30.71
C GLU A 492 -20.45 4.26 31.47
N ARG A 493 -19.51 5.01 32.03
CA ARG A 493 -19.80 6.20 32.86
C ARG A 493 -19.15 7.49 32.35
N ALA A 494 -18.31 7.43 31.33
CA ALA A 494 -17.57 8.59 30.88
C ALA A 494 -17.25 8.51 29.39
N VAL A 495 -17.16 9.68 28.77
CA VAL A 495 -16.61 9.87 27.43
C VAL A 495 -15.29 10.60 27.57
N TRP A 496 -14.25 10.07 26.96
CA TRP A 496 -12.93 10.65 27.02
C TRP A 496 -12.53 11.19 25.65
N LEU A 497 -11.98 12.40 25.63
CA LEU A 497 -11.60 13.13 24.42
C LEU A 497 -10.12 13.48 24.46
N VAL A 498 -9.44 13.30 23.34
CA VAL A 498 -8.06 13.77 23.15
C VAL A 498 -8.10 15.09 22.41
N LEU A 499 -7.60 16.14 23.06
CA LEU A 499 -7.51 17.48 22.48
C LEU A 499 -6.09 17.75 22.00
N LYS A 500 -5.99 18.19 20.76
CA LYS A 500 -4.71 18.52 20.13
C LYS A 500 -3.94 19.53 20.98
N ASP A 501 -2.70 19.16 21.32
CA ASP A 501 -1.71 19.96 22.07
C ASP A 501 -2.13 20.38 23.50
N ILE A 502 -3.24 19.83 24.03
CA ILE A 502 -3.75 20.15 25.37
C ILE A 502 -3.72 18.94 26.32
N GLY A 503 -3.91 17.73 25.80
CA GLY A 503 -4.01 16.51 26.62
C GLY A 503 -5.41 15.89 26.51
N VAL A 504 -5.96 15.46 27.64
CA VAL A 504 -7.20 14.66 27.67
C VAL A 504 -8.28 15.32 28.50
N VAL A 505 -9.53 15.23 28.04
CA VAL A 505 -10.73 15.59 28.79
C VAL A 505 -11.54 14.34 29.08
N GLU A 506 -11.99 14.20 30.32
CA GLU A 506 -13.02 13.26 30.71
C GLU A 506 -14.33 14.01 30.91
N ILE A 507 -15.39 13.53 30.28
CA ILE A 507 -16.77 13.92 30.54
C ILE A 507 -17.39 12.75 31.31
N SER A 508 -17.44 12.87 32.64
CA SER A 508 -18.15 11.93 33.50
C SER A 508 -19.65 12.19 33.39
N LEU A 509 -20.35 11.23 32.80
CA LEU A 509 -21.76 11.35 32.45
C LEU A 509 -22.67 11.12 33.66
N GLY A 510 -23.71 11.95 33.73
CA GLY A 510 -24.80 11.86 34.67
C GLY A 510 -25.73 10.67 34.45
N ALA A 511 -26.86 10.66 35.17
CA ALA A 511 -27.85 9.59 35.08
C ALA A 511 -28.68 9.67 33.78
N HIS A 512 -28.81 10.87 33.21
CA HIS A 512 -29.63 11.15 32.04
C HIS A 512 -28.76 11.80 30.96
N LEU A 513 -28.59 11.12 29.83
CA LEU A 513 -27.70 11.59 28.76
C LEU A 513 -28.15 12.95 28.18
N ASP A 514 -29.44 13.24 28.17
CA ASP A 514 -30.04 14.49 27.66
C ASP A 514 -29.91 15.67 28.63
N GLN A 515 -29.21 15.51 29.75
CA GLN A 515 -28.97 16.54 30.76
C GLN A 515 -27.47 16.71 31.00
N THR A 516 -26.99 17.95 31.00
CA THR A 516 -25.59 18.27 31.29
C THR A 516 -25.37 18.82 32.70
N SER A 517 -26.45 19.04 33.45
CA SER A 517 -26.38 19.66 34.78
C SER A 517 -25.75 18.77 35.85
N ASP A 518 -25.74 17.45 35.63
CA ASP A 518 -25.16 16.44 36.51
C ASP A 518 -23.86 15.81 35.95
N ASP A 519 -23.39 16.30 34.80
CA ASP A 519 -22.09 15.90 34.25
C ASP A 519 -20.92 16.61 34.94
N LEU A 520 -19.80 15.91 35.04
CA LEU A 520 -18.55 16.46 35.56
C LEU A 520 -17.46 16.39 34.48
N ILE A 521 -16.75 17.49 34.28
CA ILE A 521 -15.71 17.62 33.25
C ILE A 521 -14.36 17.78 33.92
N TYR A 522 -13.41 16.89 33.59
CA TYR A 522 -12.05 16.89 34.12
C TYR A 522 -11.03 17.08 32.99
N LEU A 523 -10.12 18.03 33.18
CA LEU A 523 -9.02 18.31 32.23
C LEU A 523 -7.71 17.78 32.78
N TYR A 524 -7.15 16.77 32.12
CA TYR A 524 -5.87 16.15 32.47
C TYR A 524 -4.74 16.72 31.63
N ARG A 525 -4.44 18.03 31.76
CA ARG A 525 -3.31 18.65 31.05
C ARG A 525 -2.02 18.66 31.85
N ASP A 526 -2.14 18.85 33.16
CA ASP A 526 -1.01 19.00 34.10
C ASP A 526 -0.67 17.66 34.79
N ASN A 527 -1.46 16.61 34.50
CA ASN A 527 -1.35 15.28 35.08
C ASN A 527 -0.77 14.25 34.10
N LEU A 528 -0.37 14.68 32.91
CA LEU A 528 0.17 13.83 31.87
C LEU A 528 1.65 14.12 31.65
N PRO A 529 2.45 13.12 31.26
CA PRO A 529 3.86 13.32 30.92
C PRO A 529 4.05 14.20 29.67
N SER A 530 3.02 14.35 28.83
CA SER A 530 3.02 15.21 27.66
C SER A 530 1.60 15.60 27.28
N SER A 531 1.41 16.82 26.76
CA SER A 531 0.13 17.26 26.18
C SER A 531 -0.11 16.69 24.77
N ALA A 532 0.93 16.10 24.16
CA ALA A 532 0.85 15.42 22.87
C ALA A 532 0.38 13.97 23.05
N VAL A 533 -0.91 13.81 23.29
CA VAL A 533 -1.58 12.51 23.35
C VAL A 533 -2.10 12.14 21.97
N ASN A 534 -1.80 10.92 21.50
CA ASN A 534 -2.18 10.44 20.18
C ASN A 534 -3.42 9.55 20.19
N GLN A 535 -3.58 8.73 21.23
CA GLN A 535 -4.66 7.74 21.30
C GLN A 535 -5.13 7.52 22.74
N ILE A 536 -6.40 7.11 22.85
CA ILE A 536 -7.05 6.73 24.09
C ILE A 536 -7.87 5.46 23.88
N ALA A 537 -7.89 4.60 24.89
CA ALA A 537 -8.76 3.42 24.93
C ALA A 537 -9.30 3.22 26.35
N ILE A 538 -10.44 2.55 26.49
CA ILE A 538 -11.04 2.23 27.78
C ILE A 538 -11.15 0.72 27.90
N ASP A 539 -10.65 0.17 29.01
CA ASP A 539 -10.73 -1.26 29.28
C ASP A 539 -12.09 -1.67 29.87
N SER A 540 -12.28 -2.97 30.08
CA SER A 540 -13.52 -3.53 30.64
C SER A 540 -13.79 -3.13 32.09
N GLU A 541 -12.78 -2.62 32.81
CA GLU A 541 -12.93 -2.10 34.17
C GLU A 541 -13.23 -0.60 34.18
N GLY A 542 -13.31 0.04 33.00
CA GLY A 542 -13.56 1.47 32.85
C GLY A 542 -12.31 2.34 33.02
N ARG A 543 -11.10 1.77 33.04
CA ARG A 543 -9.86 2.55 33.11
C ARG A 543 -9.47 3.07 31.73
N ALA A 544 -9.08 4.34 31.67
CA ALA A 544 -8.55 4.96 30.46
C ALA A 544 -7.04 4.69 30.31
N TRP A 545 -6.64 4.22 29.13
CA TRP A 545 -5.27 4.00 28.69
C TRP A 545 -4.90 5.04 27.65
N LEU A 546 -3.79 5.75 27.85
CA LEU A 546 -3.37 6.88 27.03
C LEU A 546 -2.02 6.61 26.38
N ALA A 547 -1.93 6.88 25.08
CA ALA A 547 -0.66 6.91 24.36
C ALA A 547 -0.20 8.36 24.17
N ALA A 548 0.78 8.78 24.96
CA ALA A 548 1.38 10.11 24.88
C ALA A 548 2.82 10.03 24.34
N ASN A 549 3.27 11.05 23.62
CA ASN A 549 4.67 11.16 23.23
C ASN A 549 5.55 11.23 24.49
N GLY A 550 6.65 10.48 24.50
CA GLY A 550 7.72 10.68 25.48
C GLY A 550 8.34 12.07 25.31
N GLU A 551 8.86 12.62 26.41
CA GLU A 551 9.62 13.89 26.38
C GLU A 551 10.88 13.82 25.52
#